data_AF-A0A061JE81-F1
#
_entry.id   AF-A0A061JE81-F1
#
_cell.length_a   1.000
_cell.length_b   1.000
_cell.length_c   1.000
_cell.angle_alpha   90.00
_cell.angle_beta   90.00
_cell.angle_gamma   90.00
#
_symmetry.space_group_name_H-M   'P 1'
#
loop_
_entity.id
_entity.type
_entity.pdbx_description
1 polymer ?
#
loop_
_entity_poly.entity_id
_entity_poly.type
_entity_poly.pdbx_seq_one_letter_code
_entity_poly.pdbx_strand_id
1 'polypeptide(L)'
;MSEMSASTSETYTQQSPTPISPKRAPSAAAVSGDPAATPTRSAPAAATETAVLAPGRREERKAAATVVADVRGTVEYRAAWDVELWKAIQTARLRRELEEQKKKALAALAKFVKSREQQATESCELRERESGRREQRLVEEEKNIEKRKWRLAEMEKDLRNIRQQLAEARRRAEAEAQAEVRRAKEDAAHAVALQEQRIQAAEAHTKRAEERLQQTQRDYLMLSEEFHRFRTRELSAPPEKPASIETRLRTEFAMEQQALQDRLERRHAEREEQLTRRCRELEEENKRLTALATKRKEQIRRGMEEVARLTSVNNALEDRIRQRSAKDTTAEAADGIKTEKKVVVGDATPPIPAVDVLPIAEEIERLRCERRAILEGSAGALDKDSDVVRCLDARINDMLERLNGRGPSL
;
A
#
# COMPACT_ATOMS: atom_id res chain seq x y z
N MET A 1 -7.61 -41.38 13.14
CA MET A 1 -8.57 -40.75 14.07
C MET A 1 -9.53 -39.95 13.23
N SER A 2 -10.69 -40.53 12.93
CA SER A 2 -11.72 -39.96 12.05
C SER A 2 -12.82 -39.40 12.93
N GLU A 3 -12.98 -38.09 12.95
CA GLU A 3 -14.14 -37.45 13.56
C GLU A 3 -15.17 -37.17 12.46
N MET A 4 -16.30 -37.88 12.56
CA MET A 4 -17.48 -37.63 11.76
C MET A 4 -18.26 -36.49 12.41
N SER A 5 -18.25 -35.31 11.79
CA SER A 5 -19.15 -34.22 12.16
C SER A 5 -20.50 -34.43 11.48
N ALA A 6 -21.49 -34.86 12.27
CA ALA A 6 -22.88 -34.91 11.86
C ALA A 6 -23.45 -33.47 11.80
N SER A 7 -23.79 -33.05 10.59
CA SER A 7 -24.47 -31.78 10.31
C SER A 7 -25.98 -31.98 10.49
N THR A 8 -26.53 -31.58 11.63
CA THR A 8 -27.99 -31.48 11.80
C THR A 8 -28.46 -30.10 11.36
N SER A 9 -29.12 -30.07 10.21
CA SER A 9 -29.78 -28.91 9.64
C SER A 9 -31.05 -28.59 10.45
N GLU A 10 -31.06 -27.46 11.15
CA GLU A 10 -32.28 -26.88 11.71
C GLU A 10 -33.04 -26.11 10.62
N THR A 11 -34.13 -26.71 10.13
CA THR A 11 -35.13 -26.02 9.32
C THR A 11 -35.93 -25.06 10.20
N TYR A 12 -35.56 -23.77 10.16
CA TYR A 12 -36.32 -22.69 10.78
C TYR A 12 -37.48 -22.28 9.85
N THR A 13 -38.68 -22.76 10.13
CA THR A 13 -39.91 -22.34 9.46
C THR A 13 -40.28 -20.93 9.92
N GLN A 14 -39.85 -19.90 9.19
CA GLN A 14 -40.35 -18.53 9.36
C GLN A 14 -41.80 -18.45 8.90
N GLN A 15 -42.74 -18.48 9.86
CA GLN A 15 -44.11 -18.02 9.64
C GLN A 15 -44.10 -16.48 9.59
N SER A 16 -44.35 -15.94 8.40
CA SER A 16 -44.60 -14.50 8.21
C SER A 16 -46.04 -14.18 8.63
N PRO A 17 -46.28 -13.15 9.48
CA PRO A 17 -47.63 -12.68 9.74
C PRO A 17 -48.11 -11.79 8.59
N THR A 18 -49.18 -12.23 7.92
CA THR A 18 -50.00 -11.42 7.01
C THR A 18 -50.57 -10.19 7.71
N PRO A 19 -50.33 -8.96 7.23
CA PRO A 19 -51.08 -7.79 7.67
C PRO A 19 -52.43 -7.72 6.96
N ILE A 20 -53.51 -7.86 7.73
CA ILE A 20 -54.88 -7.60 7.29
C ILE A 20 -55.02 -6.10 7.03
N SER A 21 -55.16 -5.74 5.75
CA SER A 21 -55.44 -4.37 5.32
C SER A 21 -56.94 -4.05 5.48
N PRO A 22 -57.33 -2.89 6.04
CA PRO A 22 -58.72 -2.46 6.07
C PRO A 22 -59.12 -1.90 4.71
N LYS A 23 -60.11 -2.56 4.10
CA LYS A 23 -60.75 -2.17 2.84
C LYS A 23 -61.59 -0.90 3.06
N ARG A 24 -61.12 0.25 2.54
CA ARG A 24 -61.90 1.50 2.46
C ARG A 24 -62.02 1.95 1.00
N ALA A 25 -63.28 1.98 0.55
CA ALA A 25 -63.94 2.74 -0.52
C ALA A 25 -63.26 2.94 -1.89
N PRO A 26 -64.02 2.76 -2.99
CA PRO A 26 -63.87 3.60 -4.18
C PRO A 26 -64.74 4.86 -4.06
N SER A 27 -64.10 6.01 -4.19
CA SER A 27 -64.72 7.31 -4.50
C SER A 27 -64.24 7.74 -5.88
N ALA A 28 -65.18 7.79 -6.82
CA ALA A 28 -65.21 8.54 -8.08
C ALA A 28 -66.55 8.14 -8.74
N ALA A 29 -67.38 8.98 -9.32
CA ALA A 29 -67.20 10.33 -9.80
C ALA A 29 -68.57 11.04 -9.87
N ALA A 30 -68.51 12.36 -9.74
CA ALA A 30 -69.30 13.36 -10.48
C ALA A 30 -70.75 12.99 -10.84
N VAL A 31 -71.70 13.51 -10.06
CA VAL A 31 -72.98 13.93 -10.61
C VAL A 31 -73.03 15.45 -10.46
N SER A 32 -73.06 16.09 -11.63
CA SER A 32 -73.06 17.51 -11.86
C SER A 32 -74.07 18.25 -11.00
N GLY A 33 -73.63 19.38 -10.44
CA GLY A 33 -74.51 20.45 -10.05
C GLY A 33 -75.05 21.14 -11.29
N ASP A 34 -76.37 21.34 -11.31
CA ASP A 34 -77.07 22.33 -12.12
C ASP A 34 -77.97 23.14 -11.18
N PRO A 35 -77.56 24.33 -10.70
CA PRO A 35 -78.50 25.35 -10.33
C PRO A 35 -78.82 26.15 -11.60
N ALA A 36 -79.92 25.82 -12.27
CA ALA A 36 -80.43 26.61 -13.38
C ALA A 36 -80.79 28.02 -12.86
N ALA A 37 -79.89 28.96 -13.13
CA ALA A 37 -80.11 30.38 -13.00
C ALA A 37 -80.91 30.89 -14.20
N THR A 38 -81.95 31.68 -13.90
CA THR A 38 -82.56 32.72 -14.76
C THR A 38 -83.23 32.27 -16.08
N PRO A 39 -83.98 33.12 -16.81
CA PRO A 39 -84.53 34.46 -16.49
C PRO A 39 -86.03 34.61 -16.83
N THR A 40 -86.62 35.75 -16.42
CA THR A 40 -87.48 36.65 -17.21
C THR A 40 -88.69 36.10 -18.01
N ARG A 41 -89.78 36.91 -17.99
CA ARG A 41 -90.93 36.92 -18.92
C ARG A 41 -92.09 36.05 -18.42
N SER A 42 -93.24 36.62 -18.04
CA SER A 42 -94.12 37.28 -18.98
C SER A 42 -95.07 38.26 -18.28
N ALA A 43 -94.99 39.53 -18.68
CA ALA A 43 -96.10 40.46 -18.61
C ALA A 43 -97.21 40.01 -19.58
N PRO A 44 -98.49 40.17 -19.25
CA PRO A 44 -99.52 40.30 -20.28
C PRO A 44 -99.63 41.76 -20.72
N ALA A 45 -99.33 41.96 -22.01
CA ALA A 45 -99.73 43.10 -22.83
C ALA A 45 -101.24 43.37 -22.66
N ALA A 46 -101.63 44.60 -22.40
CA ALA A 46 -102.16 45.51 -23.42
C ALA A 46 -103.14 44.83 -24.39
N ALA A 47 -104.42 44.77 -23.99
CA ALA A 47 -105.53 44.75 -24.93
C ALA A 47 -106.04 46.19 -25.05
N THR A 48 -105.50 46.90 -26.04
CA THR A 48 -105.99 48.18 -26.54
C THR A 48 -107.14 47.86 -27.50
N GLU A 49 -108.38 47.85 -27.00
CA GLU A 49 -109.56 47.87 -27.88
C GLU A 49 -110.04 49.31 -28.05
N THR A 50 -109.55 49.90 -29.13
CA THR A 50 -110.09 51.10 -29.78
C THR A 50 -111.46 50.75 -30.37
N ALA A 51 -112.55 51.29 -29.80
CA ALA A 51 -113.87 51.30 -30.42
C ALA A 51 -114.42 52.74 -30.51
N VAL A 52 -114.12 53.35 -31.65
CA VAL A 52 -114.88 54.30 -32.47
C VAL A 52 -116.21 54.85 -31.88
N LEU A 53 -116.20 56.17 -31.66
CA LEU A 53 -117.23 57.18 -31.95
C LEU A 53 -118.72 56.78 -31.99
N ALA A 54 -119.49 57.33 -31.04
CA ALA A 54 -120.89 57.73 -31.23
C ALA A 54 -121.18 59.04 -30.44
N PRO A 55 -121.46 60.19 -31.10
CA PRO A 55 -121.75 61.44 -30.43
C PRO A 55 -123.25 61.53 -30.12
N GLY A 56 -123.65 61.20 -28.89
CA GLY A 56 -125.07 61.24 -28.51
C GLY A 56 -125.41 61.02 -27.03
N ARG A 57 -124.48 61.21 -26.07
CA ARG A 57 -124.73 60.91 -24.63
C ARG A 57 -124.36 62.02 -23.65
N ARG A 58 -124.52 63.30 -24.02
CA ARG A 58 -124.26 64.42 -23.09
C ARG A 58 -125.49 64.79 -22.23
N GLU A 59 -126.69 64.46 -22.70
CA GLU A 59 -127.93 64.57 -21.89
C GLU A 59 -128.17 63.32 -21.06
N GLU A 60 -127.86 62.13 -21.58
CA GLU A 60 -127.89 60.88 -20.80
C GLU A 60 -126.89 60.88 -19.63
N ARG A 61 -125.73 61.57 -19.72
CA ARG A 61 -124.79 61.67 -18.59
C ARG A 61 -125.27 62.61 -17.48
N LYS A 62 -126.03 63.65 -17.82
CA LYS A 62 -126.66 64.54 -16.81
C LYS A 62 -127.90 63.89 -16.20
N ALA A 63 -128.72 63.21 -17.00
CA ALA A 63 -129.87 62.42 -16.54
C ALA A 63 -129.44 61.18 -15.74
N ALA A 64 -128.38 60.48 -16.14
CA ALA A 64 -127.80 59.38 -15.37
C ALA A 64 -127.17 59.88 -14.07
N ALA A 65 -126.57 61.08 -14.04
CA ALA A 65 -126.04 61.65 -12.80
C ALA A 65 -127.16 62.03 -11.80
N THR A 66 -128.31 62.52 -12.26
CA THR A 66 -129.47 62.80 -11.40
C THR A 66 -130.17 61.52 -10.94
N VAL A 67 -130.34 60.52 -11.80
CA VAL A 67 -130.90 59.21 -11.43
C VAL A 67 -129.98 58.46 -10.45
N VAL A 68 -128.66 58.56 -10.64
CA VAL A 68 -127.68 58.00 -9.69
C VAL A 68 -127.69 58.76 -8.37
N ALA A 69 -127.97 60.06 -8.36
CA ALA A 69 -128.14 60.84 -7.12
C ALA A 69 -129.42 60.44 -6.36
N ASP A 70 -130.52 60.15 -7.07
CA ASP A 70 -131.78 59.66 -6.49
C ASP A 70 -131.65 58.24 -5.91
N VAL A 71 -131.00 57.33 -6.66
CA VAL A 71 -130.72 55.96 -6.18
C VAL A 71 -129.77 55.98 -4.98
N ARG A 72 -128.86 56.95 -4.88
CA ARG A 72 -127.96 57.11 -3.73
C ARG A 72 -128.65 57.66 -2.47
N GLY A 73 -129.81 58.28 -2.62
CA GLY A 73 -130.61 58.83 -1.53
C GLY A 73 -131.50 57.81 -0.83
N THR A 74 -131.74 56.65 -1.44
CA THR A 74 -132.64 55.62 -0.90
C THR A 74 -132.04 54.90 0.31
N VAL A 75 -132.90 54.38 1.20
CA VAL A 75 -132.49 53.69 2.43
C VAL A 75 -131.74 52.39 2.09
N GLU A 76 -132.15 51.73 1.01
CA GLU A 76 -131.57 50.50 0.49
C GLU A 76 -130.13 50.72 0.00
N TYR A 77 -129.86 51.85 -0.66
CA TYR A 77 -128.50 52.17 -1.11
C TYR A 77 -127.57 52.47 0.06
N ARG A 78 -128.04 53.18 1.09
CA ARG A 78 -127.24 53.42 2.31
C ARG A 78 -126.91 52.10 3.01
N ALA A 79 -127.89 51.21 3.16
CA ALA A 79 -127.65 49.88 3.75
C ALA A 79 -126.67 49.04 2.90
N ALA A 80 -126.79 49.06 1.57
CA ALA A 80 -125.84 48.38 0.68
C ALA A 80 -124.42 48.96 0.80
N TRP A 81 -124.30 50.29 0.88
CA TRP A 81 -123.03 50.97 1.11
C TRP A 81 -122.41 50.64 2.46
N ASP A 82 -123.19 50.61 3.54
CA ASP A 82 -122.73 50.24 4.88
C ASP A 82 -122.25 48.78 4.92
N VAL A 83 -122.90 47.88 4.18
CA VAL A 83 -122.46 46.48 4.01
C VAL A 83 -121.14 46.41 3.24
N GLU A 84 -120.97 47.17 2.15
CA GLU A 84 -119.71 47.23 1.41
C GLU A 84 -118.57 47.82 2.24
N LEU A 85 -118.84 48.89 3.01
CA LEU A 85 -117.88 49.46 3.95
C LEU A 85 -117.51 48.45 5.05
N TRP A 86 -118.49 47.74 5.61
CA TRP A 86 -118.25 46.68 6.59
C TRP A 86 -117.41 45.56 6.01
N LYS A 87 -117.70 45.07 4.78
CA LYS A 87 -116.87 44.09 4.07
C LYS A 87 -115.45 44.63 3.84
N ALA A 88 -115.30 45.90 3.46
CA ALA A 88 -113.99 46.53 3.28
C ALA A 88 -113.20 46.57 4.60
N ILE A 89 -113.83 46.95 5.70
CA ILE A 89 -113.23 46.96 7.04
C ILE A 89 -112.85 45.53 7.48
N GLN A 90 -113.73 44.53 7.29
CA GLN A 90 -113.45 43.14 7.62
C GLN A 90 -112.33 42.55 6.77
N THR A 91 -112.34 42.78 5.46
CA THR A 91 -111.25 42.31 4.59
C THR A 91 -109.93 43.00 4.93
N ALA A 92 -109.92 44.28 5.29
CA ALA A 92 -108.71 44.96 5.76
C ALA A 92 -108.20 44.39 7.10
N ARG A 93 -109.10 44.03 8.02
CA ARG A 93 -108.76 43.36 9.28
C ARG A 93 -108.14 41.99 9.03
N LEU A 94 -108.77 41.14 8.23
CA LEU A 94 -108.24 39.81 7.88
C LEU A 94 -106.90 39.89 7.16
N ARG A 95 -106.71 40.87 6.26
CA ARG A 95 -105.42 41.12 5.61
C ARG A 95 -104.34 41.45 6.64
N ARG A 96 -104.62 42.34 7.60
CA ARG A 96 -103.68 42.68 8.68
C ARG A 96 -103.32 41.47 9.55
N GLU A 97 -104.31 40.68 9.97
CA GLU A 97 -104.08 39.46 10.77
C GLU A 97 -103.22 38.44 10.00
N LEU A 98 -103.48 38.27 8.70
CA LEU A 98 -102.70 37.38 7.81
C LEU A 98 -101.26 37.90 7.64
N GLU A 99 -101.07 39.21 7.45
CA GLU A 99 -99.75 39.82 7.39
C GLU A 99 -98.97 39.66 8.68
N GLU A 100 -99.60 39.83 9.84
CA GLU A 100 -98.99 39.59 11.14
C GLU A 100 -98.59 38.13 11.34
N GLN A 101 -99.47 37.19 10.98
CA GLN A 101 -99.16 35.76 11.01
C GLN A 101 -97.99 35.41 10.09
N LYS A 102 -97.98 35.96 8.86
CA LYS A 102 -96.85 35.82 7.92
C LYS A 102 -95.56 36.38 8.51
N LYS A 103 -95.59 37.59 9.08
CA LYS A 103 -94.42 38.21 9.74
C LYS A 103 -93.90 37.34 10.89
N LYS A 104 -94.79 36.82 11.74
CA LYS A 104 -94.45 35.91 12.85
C LYS A 104 -93.84 34.60 12.33
N ALA A 105 -94.44 33.98 11.31
CA ALA A 105 -93.93 32.75 10.70
C ALA A 105 -92.56 32.95 10.03
N LEU A 106 -92.38 34.03 9.26
CA LEU A 106 -91.10 34.38 8.64
C LEU A 106 -90.02 34.68 9.69
N ALA A 107 -90.37 35.37 10.78
CA ALA A 107 -89.44 35.63 11.88
C ALA A 107 -89.04 34.34 12.61
N ALA A 108 -89.98 33.41 12.84
CA ALA A 108 -89.70 32.11 13.43
C ALA A 108 -88.79 31.26 12.51
N LEU A 109 -89.08 31.23 11.20
CA LEU A 109 -88.25 30.55 10.21
C LEU A 109 -86.84 31.15 10.16
N ALA A 110 -86.71 32.47 10.16
CA ALA A 110 -85.40 33.14 10.16
C ALA A 110 -84.58 32.78 11.41
N LYS A 111 -85.21 32.70 12.60
CA LYS A 111 -84.53 32.25 13.83
C LYS A 111 -84.09 30.79 13.74
N PHE A 112 -84.95 29.91 13.21
CA PHE A 112 -84.63 28.49 13.04
C PHE A 112 -83.47 28.29 12.05
N VAL A 113 -83.49 28.97 10.91
CA VAL A 113 -82.39 28.93 9.91
C VAL A 113 -81.09 29.41 10.55
N LYS A 114 -81.10 30.57 11.23
CA LYS A 114 -79.90 31.08 11.93
C LYS A 114 -79.34 30.10 12.97
N SER A 115 -80.21 29.50 13.78
CA SER A 115 -79.78 28.51 14.78
C SER A 115 -79.19 27.26 14.14
N ARG A 116 -79.77 26.80 13.02
CA ARG A 116 -79.26 25.65 12.27
C ARG A 116 -77.93 25.96 11.57
N GLU A 117 -77.78 27.16 11.02
CA GLU A 117 -76.52 27.65 10.44
C GLU A 117 -75.43 27.71 11.51
N GLN A 118 -75.70 28.28 12.68
CA GLN A 118 -74.76 28.32 13.81
C GLN A 118 -74.34 26.93 14.27
N GLN A 119 -75.30 26.00 14.41
CA GLN A 119 -74.98 24.63 14.77
C GLN A 119 -74.13 23.94 13.68
N ALA A 120 -74.41 24.21 12.40
CA ALA A 120 -73.61 23.68 11.31
C ALA A 120 -72.17 24.24 11.33
N THR A 121 -71.99 25.54 11.53
CA THR A 121 -70.66 26.16 11.63
C THR A 121 -69.87 25.62 12.81
N GLU A 122 -70.47 25.52 14.00
CA GLU A 122 -69.81 24.95 15.18
C GLU A 122 -69.40 23.48 14.94
N SER A 123 -70.27 22.70 14.30
CA SER A 123 -69.96 21.31 13.96
C SER A 123 -68.83 21.18 12.94
N CYS A 124 -68.74 22.10 11.98
CA CYS A 124 -67.64 22.16 11.01
C CYS A 124 -66.34 22.53 11.70
N GLU A 125 -66.33 23.56 12.55
CA GLU A 125 -65.13 23.96 13.30
C GLU A 125 -64.61 22.85 14.21
N LEU A 126 -65.49 22.09 14.87
CA LEU A 126 -65.08 20.94 15.67
C LEU A 126 -64.42 19.85 14.80
N ARG A 127 -65.02 19.54 13.64
CA ARG A 127 -64.44 18.58 12.69
C ARG A 127 -63.10 19.07 12.15
N GLU A 128 -62.95 20.35 11.85
CA GLU A 128 -61.69 20.95 11.41
C GLU A 128 -60.61 20.82 12.46
N ARG A 129 -60.92 21.14 13.73
CA ARG A 129 -59.97 20.97 14.86
C ARG A 129 -59.56 19.52 15.04
N GLU A 130 -60.51 18.58 14.94
CA GLU A 130 -60.19 17.16 15.03
C GLU A 130 -59.36 16.65 13.85
N SER A 131 -59.69 17.06 12.63
CA SER A 131 -58.91 16.74 11.42
C SER A 131 -57.49 17.29 11.52
N GLY A 132 -57.32 18.55 11.95
CA GLY A 132 -55.99 19.14 12.17
C GLY A 132 -55.17 18.39 13.22
N ARG A 133 -55.78 17.90 14.32
CA ARG A 133 -55.08 17.05 15.29
C ARG A 133 -54.67 15.69 14.69
N ARG A 134 -55.50 15.09 13.84
CA ARG A 134 -55.17 13.83 13.16
C ARG A 134 -54.03 14.04 12.16
N GLU A 135 -54.06 15.12 11.40
CA GLU A 135 -52.99 15.51 10.47
C GLU A 135 -51.65 15.71 11.18
N GLN A 136 -51.65 16.41 12.32
CA GLN A 136 -50.43 16.59 13.14
C GLN A 136 -49.83 15.24 13.58
N ARG A 137 -50.66 14.31 14.05
CA ARG A 137 -50.21 12.96 14.43
C ARG A 137 -49.62 12.21 13.23
N LEU A 138 -50.26 12.30 12.06
CA LEU A 138 -49.72 11.67 10.84
C LEU A 138 -48.36 12.26 10.46
N VAL A 139 -48.19 13.58 10.53
CA VAL A 139 -46.90 14.23 10.26
C VAL A 139 -45.81 13.78 11.25
N GLU A 140 -46.13 13.59 12.52
CA GLU A 140 -45.19 13.07 13.51
C GLU A 140 -44.83 11.60 13.26
N GLU A 141 -45.82 10.77 12.90
CA GLU A 141 -45.62 9.37 12.52
C GLU A 141 -44.76 9.25 11.26
N GLU A 142 -45.00 10.08 10.24
CA GLU A 142 -44.19 10.16 9.02
C GLU A 142 -42.73 10.49 9.34
N LYS A 143 -42.47 11.53 10.15
CA LYS A 143 -41.11 11.86 10.62
C LYS A 143 -40.46 10.70 11.36
N ASN A 144 -41.21 9.98 12.19
CA ASN A 144 -40.70 8.82 12.91
C ASN A 144 -40.36 7.66 11.98
N ILE A 145 -41.17 7.44 10.94
CA ILE A 145 -40.92 6.44 9.90
C ILE A 145 -39.68 6.82 9.09
N GLU A 146 -39.51 8.09 8.71
CA GLU A 146 -38.32 8.58 8.00
C GLU A 146 -37.05 8.35 8.82
N LYS A 147 -37.07 8.69 10.12
CA LYS A 147 -35.94 8.40 11.04
C LYS A 147 -35.63 6.91 11.16
N ARG A 148 -36.64 6.04 11.09
CA ARG A 148 -36.45 4.58 11.10
C ARG A 148 -35.87 4.10 9.77
N LYS A 149 -36.38 4.59 8.63
CA LYS A 149 -35.85 4.29 7.29
C LYS A 149 -34.39 4.68 7.17
N TRP A 150 -34.02 5.86 7.65
CA TRP A 150 -32.64 6.32 7.63
C TRP A 150 -31.72 5.42 8.47
N ARG A 151 -32.11 5.09 9.70
CA ARG A 151 -31.36 4.14 10.56
C ARG A 151 -31.21 2.77 9.92
N LEU A 152 -32.25 2.25 9.27
CA LEU A 152 -32.19 0.98 8.55
C LEU A 152 -31.20 1.06 7.38
N ALA A 153 -31.19 2.17 6.62
CA ALA A 153 -30.24 2.37 5.52
C ALA A 153 -28.78 2.41 6.01
N GLU A 154 -28.52 3.02 7.17
CA GLU A 154 -27.19 2.99 7.80
C GLU A 154 -26.79 1.57 8.23
N MET A 155 -27.67 0.87 8.94
CA MET A 155 -27.42 -0.51 9.35
C MET A 155 -27.17 -1.43 8.14
N GLU A 156 -27.91 -1.26 7.05
CA GLU A 156 -27.67 -2.00 5.81
C GLU A 156 -26.31 -1.68 5.19
N LYS A 157 -25.88 -0.42 5.21
CA LYS A 157 -24.54 -0.01 4.77
C LYS A 157 -23.46 -0.68 5.61
N ASP A 158 -23.60 -0.70 6.93
CA ASP A 158 -22.66 -1.37 7.83
C ASP A 158 -22.62 -2.89 7.59
N LEU A 159 -23.78 -3.52 7.39
CA LEU A 159 -23.83 -4.94 7.04
C LEU A 159 -23.15 -5.26 5.71
N ARG A 160 -23.28 -4.38 4.70
CA ARG A 160 -22.54 -4.53 3.42
C ARG A 160 -21.03 -4.42 3.65
N ASN A 161 -20.59 -3.43 4.43
CA ASN A 161 -19.18 -3.23 4.77
C ASN A 161 -18.59 -4.43 5.52
N ILE A 162 -19.26 -4.93 6.56
CA ILE A 162 -18.82 -6.08 7.35
C ILE A 162 -18.74 -7.34 6.46
N ARG A 163 -19.73 -7.57 5.59
CA ARG A 163 -19.70 -8.69 4.64
C ARG A 163 -18.51 -8.60 3.70
N GLN A 164 -18.21 -7.40 3.20
CA GLN A 164 -17.04 -7.18 2.34
C GLN A 164 -15.73 -7.46 3.09
N GLN A 165 -15.58 -6.89 4.29
CA GLN A 165 -14.39 -7.12 5.14
C GLN A 165 -14.19 -8.60 5.45
N LEU A 166 -15.27 -9.32 5.77
CA LEU A 166 -15.24 -10.75 6.05
C LEU A 166 -14.89 -11.57 4.79
N ALA A 167 -15.39 -11.19 3.62
CA ALA A 167 -15.01 -11.82 2.36
C ALA A 167 -13.52 -11.59 2.03
N GLU A 168 -13.01 -10.38 2.24
CA GLU A 168 -11.59 -10.07 2.06
C GLU A 168 -10.70 -10.79 3.06
N ALA A 169 -11.10 -10.86 4.33
CA ALA A 169 -10.37 -11.60 5.36
C ALA A 169 -10.28 -13.09 5.04
N ARG A 170 -11.39 -13.70 4.57
CA ARG A 170 -11.38 -15.08 4.08
C ARG A 170 -10.43 -15.28 2.92
N ARG A 171 -10.45 -14.38 1.92
CA ARG A 171 -9.51 -14.45 0.77
C ARG A 171 -8.05 -14.34 1.20
N ARG A 172 -7.73 -13.46 2.17
CA ARG A 172 -6.36 -13.32 2.71
C ARG A 172 -5.93 -14.61 3.43
N ALA A 173 -6.78 -15.12 4.32
CA ALA A 173 -6.51 -16.37 5.04
C ALA A 173 -6.32 -17.56 4.09
N GLU A 174 -7.15 -17.67 3.04
CA GLU A 174 -7.00 -18.70 2.02
C GLU A 174 -5.68 -18.57 1.24
N ALA A 175 -5.27 -17.34 0.89
CA ALA A 175 -4.01 -17.09 0.21
C ALA A 175 -2.79 -17.41 1.10
N GLU A 176 -2.84 -17.05 2.38
CA GLU A 176 -1.81 -17.37 3.38
C GLU A 176 -1.68 -18.89 3.57
N ALA A 177 -2.80 -19.59 3.78
CA ALA A 177 -2.80 -21.06 3.90
C ALA A 177 -2.26 -21.74 2.63
N GLN A 178 -2.60 -21.24 1.44
CA GLN A 178 -2.04 -21.75 0.18
C GLN A 178 -0.53 -21.52 0.08
N ALA A 179 -0.04 -20.35 0.53
CA ALA A 179 1.39 -20.04 0.52
C ALA A 179 2.16 -20.94 1.51
N GLU A 180 1.61 -21.19 2.70
CA GLU A 180 2.18 -22.12 3.68
C GLU A 180 2.25 -23.54 3.13
N VAL A 181 1.18 -24.03 2.50
CA VAL A 181 1.17 -25.35 1.85
C VAL A 181 2.22 -25.44 0.75
N ARG A 182 2.43 -24.37 -0.03
CA ARG A 182 3.48 -24.33 -1.06
C ARG A 182 4.87 -24.42 -0.44
N ARG A 183 5.17 -23.61 0.58
CA ARG A 183 6.45 -23.65 1.30
C ARG A 183 6.70 -25.03 1.92
N ALA A 184 5.72 -25.61 2.60
CA ALA A 184 5.86 -26.93 3.20
C ALA A 184 6.13 -28.03 2.14
N LYS A 185 5.55 -27.92 0.94
CA LYS A 185 5.83 -28.82 -0.17
C LYS A 185 7.24 -28.64 -0.72
N GLU A 186 7.71 -27.41 -0.85
CA GLU A 186 9.07 -27.09 -1.30
C GLU A 186 10.11 -27.61 -0.29
N ASP A 187 9.89 -27.40 1.01
CA ASP A 187 10.75 -27.91 2.08
C ASP A 187 10.80 -29.44 2.11
N ALA A 188 9.63 -30.09 1.96
CA ALA A 188 9.54 -31.54 1.87
C ALA A 188 10.27 -32.08 0.63
N ALA A 189 10.11 -31.44 -0.52
CA ALA A 189 10.81 -31.82 -1.75
C ALA A 189 12.34 -31.67 -1.61
N HIS A 190 12.80 -30.58 -1.00
CA HIS A 190 14.22 -30.37 -0.72
C HIS A 190 14.78 -31.43 0.26
N ALA A 191 14.03 -31.76 1.32
CA ALA A 191 14.42 -32.80 2.26
C ALA A 191 14.53 -34.18 1.58
N VAL A 192 13.59 -34.53 0.70
CA VAL A 192 13.63 -35.76 -0.09
C VAL A 192 14.86 -35.77 -1.01
N ALA A 193 15.11 -34.69 -1.76
CA ALA A 193 16.27 -34.59 -2.64
C ALA A 193 17.60 -34.75 -1.89
N LEU A 194 17.71 -34.16 -0.68
CA LEU A 194 18.90 -34.32 0.16
C LEU A 194 19.08 -35.77 0.64
N GLN A 195 17.99 -36.46 1.00
CA GLN A 195 18.07 -37.86 1.39
C GLN A 195 18.44 -38.76 0.21
N GLU A 196 17.89 -38.51 -0.98
CA GLU A 196 18.28 -39.21 -2.21
C GLU A 196 19.78 -39.04 -2.50
N GLN A 197 20.33 -37.82 -2.37
CA GLN A 197 21.76 -37.60 -2.53
C GLN A 197 22.62 -38.35 -1.50
N ARG A 198 22.16 -38.41 -0.24
CA ARG A 198 22.85 -39.19 0.81
C ARG A 198 22.83 -40.68 0.53
N ILE A 199 21.68 -41.20 0.07
CA ILE A 199 21.53 -42.60 -0.34
C ILE A 199 22.46 -42.89 -1.52
N GLN A 200 22.47 -42.05 -2.56
CA GLN A 200 23.36 -42.21 -3.71
C GLN A 200 24.84 -42.19 -3.31
N ALA A 201 25.24 -41.29 -2.41
CA ALA A 201 26.61 -41.25 -1.89
C ALA A 201 26.96 -42.52 -1.11
N ALA A 202 26.06 -42.99 -0.23
CA ALA A 202 26.23 -44.22 0.53
C ALA A 202 26.34 -45.44 -0.41
N GLU A 203 25.46 -45.55 -1.42
CA GLU A 203 25.51 -46.59 -2.45
C GLU A 203 26.80 -46.55 -3.27
N ALA A 204 27.32 -45.37 -3.59
CA ALA A 204 28.62 -45.24 -4.25
C ALA A 204 29.77 -45.70 -3.33
N HIS A 205 29.68 -45.45 -2.02
CA HIS A 205 30.66 -45.94 -1.06
C HIS A 205 30.60 -47.47 -0.88
N THR A 206 29.41 -48.06 -0.80
CA THR A 206 29.27 -49.53 -0.70
C THR A 206 29.80 -50.21 -1.95
N LYS A 207 29.47 -49.72 -3.15
CA LYS A 207 30.02 -50.23 -4.43
C LYS A 207 31.55 -50.21 -4.45
N ARG A 208 32.18 -49.10 -4.06
CA ARG A 208 33.66 -49.01 -4.00
C ARG A 208 34.26 -49.99 -2.98
N ALA A 209 33.58 -50.21 -1.85
CA ALA A 209 34.05 -51.16 -0.84
C ALA A 209 33.93 -52.61 -1.34
N GLU A 210 32.82 -52.95 -2.02
CA GLU A 210 32.63 -54.24 -2.68
C GLU A 210 33.68 -54.48 -3.77
N GLU A 211 33.98 -53.48 -4.61
CA GLU A 211 35.04 -53.56 -5.62
C GLU A 211 36.41 -53.83 -4.99
N ARG A 212 36.76 -53.13 -3.90
CA ARG A 212 38.02 -53.38 -3.15
C ARG A 212 38.05 -54.79 -2.58
N LEU A 213 36.95 -55.26 -2.01
CA LEU A 213 36.84 -56.61 -1.46
C LEU A 213 37.02 -57.65 -2.57
N GLN A 214 36.33 -57.50 -3.71
CA GLN A 214 36.51 -58.37 -4.87
C GLN A 214 37.95 -58.35 -5.39
N GLN A 215 38.59 -57.19 -5.43
CA GLN A 215 40.00 -57.09 -5.84
C GLN A 215 40.92 -57.84 -4.88
N THR A 216 40.78 -57.64 -3.56
CA THR A 216 41.57 -58.38 -2.57
C THR A 216 41.34 -59.89 -2.63
N GLN A 217 40.12 -60.35 -2.93
CA GLN A 217 39.83 -61.76 -3.15
C GLN A 217 40.55 -62.30 -4.39
N ARG A 218 40.55 -61.56 -5.50
CA ARG A 218 41.31 -61.93 -6.72
C ARG A 218 42.81 -61.98 -6.45
N ASP A 219 43.34 -60.98 -5.76
CA ASP A 219 44.76 -60.90 -5.41
C ASP A 219 45.17 -62.07 -4.50
N TYR A 220 44.33 -62.42 -3.52
CA TYR A 220 44.54 -63.59 -2.66
C TYR A 220 44.54 -64.90 -3.45
N LEU A 221 43.59 -65.08 -4.37
CA LEU A 221 43.53 -66.26 -5.23
C LEU A 221 44.78 -66.35 -6.11
N MET A 222 45.19 -65.25 -6.75
CA MET A 222 46.43 -65.16 -7.53
C MET A 222 47.66 -65.52 -6.70
N LEU A 223 47.79 -64.95 -5.51
CA LEU A 223 48.92 -65.24 -4.60
C LEU A 223 48.92 -66.72 -4.18
N SER A 224 47.75 -67.31 -3.93
CA SER A 224 47.63 -68.73 -3.61
C SER A 224 48.05 -69.62 -4.78
N GLU A 225 47.68 -69.28 -6.01
CA GLU A 225 48.12 -69.97 -7.22
C GLU A 225 49.63 -69.83 -7.43
N GLU A 226 50.18 -68.63 -7.27
CA GLU A 226 51.63 -68.37 -7.35
C GLU A 226 52.40 -69.16 -6.31
N PHE A 227 51.90 -69.20 -5.07
CA PHE A 227 52.49 -70.00 -3.99
C PHE A 227 52.45 -71.50 -4.32
N HIS A 228 51.33 -72.00 -4.84
CA HIS A 228 51.24 -73.38 -5.29
C HIS A 228 52.22 -73.68 -6.44
N ARG A 229 52.28 -72.82 -7.46
CA ARG A 229 53.24 -72.95 -8.58
C ARG A 229 54.68 -72.91 -8.08
N PHE A 230 55.01 -72.00 -7.16
CA PHE A 230 56.32 -71.92 -6.53
C PHE A 230 56.65 -73.20 -5.78
N ARG A 231 55.75 -73.68 -4.91
CA ARG A 231 55.92 -74.93 -4.17
C ARG A 231 56.12 -76.13 -5.11
N THR A 232 55.36 -76.21 -6.20
CA THR A 232 55.54 -77.25 -7.22
C THR A 232 56.90 -77.12 -7.92
N ARG A 233 57.34 -75.90 -8.27
CA ARG A 233 58.67 -75.65 -8.87
C ARG A 233 59.80 -76.05 -7.94
N GLU A 234 59.80 -75.59 -6.69
CA GLU A 234 60.83 -75.93 -5.70
C GLU A 234 60.94 -77.44 -5.46
N LEU A 235 59.81 -78.15 -5.45
CA LEU A 235 59.80 -79.62 -5.28
C LEU A 235 60.18 -80.39 -6.56
N SER A 236 60.10 -79.77 -7.74
CA SER A 236 60.44 -80.40 -9.03
C SER A 236 61.75 -79.92 -9.64
N ALA A 237 62.36 -78.85 -9.10
CA ALA A 237 63.63 -78.31 -9.52
C ALA A 237 64.81 -79.15 -8.96
N PRO A 238 65.82 -79.48 -9.78
CA PRO A 238 67.07 -80.08 -9.29
C PRO A 238 67.78 -79.12 -8.32
N PRO A 239 68.49 -79.62 -7.29
CA PRO A 239 69.15 -78.77 -6.30
C PRO A 239 70.12 -77.80 -6.99
N GLU A 240 69.86 -76.50 -6.87
CA GLU A 240 70.76 -75.48 -7.39
C GLU A 240 72.12 -75.58 -6.68
N LYS A 241 73.19 -75.67 -7.47
CA LYS A 241 74.55 -75.76 -6.93
C LYS A 241 74.88 -74.41 -6.27
N PRO A 242 75.46 -74.40 -5.05
CA PRO A 242 75.73 -73.17 -4.28
C PRO A 242 76.60 -72.15 -5.06
N ALA A 243 77.47 -72.62 -5.95
CA ALA A 243 78.27 -71.77 -6.82
C ALA A 243 77.42 -70.88 -7.75
N SER A 244 76.27 -71.37 -8.24
CA SER A 244 75.38 -70.58 -9.11
C SER A 244 74.76 -69.40 -8.36
N ILE A 245 74.38 -69.63 -7.10
CA ILE A 245 73.79 -68.62 -6.22
C ILE A 245 74.82 -67.54 -5.89
N GLU A 246 76.03 -67.95 -5.54
CA GLU A 246 77.14 -67.03 -5.23
C GLU A 246 77.50 -66.15 -6.44
N THR A 247 77.50 -66.72 -7.65
CA THR A 247 77.77 -65.98 -8.88
C THR A 247 76.68 -64.93 -9.14
N ARG A 248 75.41 -65.28 -8.93
CA ARG A 248 74.27 -64.37 -9.10
C ARG A 248 74.32 -63.19 -8.13
N LEU A 249 74.60 -63.45 -6.84
CA LEU A 249 74.71 -62.40 -5.83
C LEU A 249 75.87 -61.43 -6.13
N ARG A 250 77.00 -61.94 -6.63
CA ARG A 250 78.12 -61.10 -7.05
C ARG A 250 77.74 -60.20 -8.22
N THR A 251 76.99 -60.70 -9.19
CA THR A 251 76.54 -59.88 -10.33
C THR A 251 75.53 -58.82 -9.91
N GLU A 252 74.59 -59.14 -9.01
CA GLU A 252 73.62 -58.17 -8.48
C GLU A 252 74.32 -57.07 -7.69
N PHE A 253 75.26 -57.42 -6.82
CA PHE A 253 76.07 -56.46 -6.07
C PHE A 253 76.89 -55.56 -6.99
N ALA A 254 77.52 -56.11 -8.04
CA ALA A 254 78.28 -55.32 -9.00
C ALA A 254 77.39 -54.30 -9.75
N MET A 255 76.18 -54.71 -10.15
CA MET A 255 75.22 -53.80 -10.80
C MET A 255 74.75 -52.68 -9.85
N GLU A 256 74.49 -52.98 -8.58
CA GLU A 256 74.11 -51.96 -7.59
C GLU A 256 75.25 -50.95 -7.34
N GLN A 257 76.49 -51.43 -7.23
CA GLN A 257 77.66 -50.57 -7.09
C GLN A 257 77.83 -49.63 -8.29
N GLN A 258 77.65 -50.16 -9.51
CA GLN A 258 77.70 -49.36 -10.73
C GLN A 258 76.58 -48.31 -10.77
N ALA A 259 75.34 -48.67 -10.41
CA ALA A 259 74.22 -47.74 -10.36
C ALA A 259 74.42 -46.60 -9.33
N LEU A 260 75.13 -46.87 -8.23
CA LEU A 260 75.50 -45.85 -7.24
C LEU A 260 76.57 -44.90 -7.77
N GLN A 261 77.60 -45.42 -8.45
CA GLN A 261 78.64 -44.61 -9.10
C GLN A 261 78.04 -43.66 -10.13
N ASP A 262 77.19 -44.16 -11.02
CA ASP A 262 76.48 -43.36 -12.03
C ASP A 262 75.66 -42.22 -11.39
N ARG A 263 75.00 -42.46 -10.26
CA ARG A 263 74.23 -41.42 -9.55
C ARG A 263 75.13 -40.34 -8.97
N LEU A 264 76.30 -40.70 -8.45
CA LEU A 264 77.27 -39.74 -7.92
C LEU A 264 77.89 -38.91 -9.05
N GLU A 265 78.24 -39.53 -10.17
CA GLU A 265 78.78 -38.86 -11.35
C GLU A 265 77.78 -37.88 -11.95
N ARG A 266 76.49 -38.25 -12.08
CA ARG A 266 75.44 -37.33 -12.55
C ARG A 266 75.31 -36.11 -11.65
N ARG A 267 75.30 -36.29 -10.32
CA ARG A 267 75.25 -35.18 -9.36
C ARG A 267 76.50 -34.29 -9.44
N HIS A 268 77.67 -34.87 -9.70
CA HIS A 268 78.90 -34.10 -9.87
C HIS A 268 78.84 -33.25 -11.15
N ALA A 269 78.48 -33.86 -12.28
CA ALA A 269 78.32 -33.18 -13.56
C ALA A 269 77.28 -32.05 -13.49
N GLU A 270 76.14 -32.27 -12.84
CA GLU A 270 75.13 -31.23 -12.60
C GLU A 270 75.68 -30.04 -11.81
N ARG A 271 76.50 -30.28 -10.78
CA ARG A 271 77.15 -29.21 -10.00
C ARG A 271 78.18 -28.44 -10.83
N GLU A 272 78.97 -29.13 -11.63
CA GLU A 272 79.93 -28.49 -12.55
C GLU A 272 79.23 -27.63 -13.60
N GLU A 273 78.11 -28.11 -14.15
CA GLU A 273 77.28 -27.31 -15.05
C GLU A 273 76.70 -26.07 -14.37
N GLN A 274 76.25 -26.17 -13.12
CA GLN A 274 75.77 -25.02 -12.37
C GLN A 274 76.88 -24.00 -12.12
N LEU A 275 78.07 -24.45 -11.73
CA LEU A 275 79.23 -23.57 -11.52
C LEU A 275 79.65 -22.88 -12.82
N THR A 276 79.71 -23.61 -13.94
CA THR A 276 80.07 -23.03 -15.23
C THR A 276 79.04 -22.01 -15.73
N ARG A 277 77.73 -22.26 -15.53
CA ARG A 277 76.68 -21.26 -15.80
C ARG A 277 76.86 -20.01 -14.94
N ARG A 278 77.13 -20.17 -13.65
CA ARG A 278 77.37 -19.04 -12.74
C ARG A 278 78.59 -18.22 -13.11
N CYS A 279 79.68 -18.87 -13.54
CA CYS A 279 80.86 -18.17 -14.05
C CYS A 279 80.53 -17.34 -15.30
N ARG A 280 79.75 -17.88 -16.24
CA ARG A 280 79.32 -17.14 -17.44
C ARG A 280 78.47 -15.92 -17.09
N GLU A 281 77.51 -16.08 -16.18
CA GLU A 281 76.69 -14.96 -15.69
C GLU A 281 77.56 -13.86 -15.06
N LEU A 282 78.51 -14.23 -14.20
CA LEU A 282 79.45 -13.29 -13.59
C LEU A 282 80.35 -12.60 -14.62
N GLU A 283 80.80 -13.32 -15.65
CA GLU A 283 81.56 -12.72 -16.76
C GLU A 283 80.71 -11.70 -17.55
N GLU A 284 79.44 -12.00 -17.81
CA GLU A 284 78.51 -11.07 -18.46
C GLU A 284 78.24 -9.83 -17.60
N GLU A 285 78.00 -10.01 -16.31
CA GLU A 285 77.85 -8.91 -15.36
C GLU A 285 79.12 -8.04 -15.30
N ASN A 286 80.29 -8.66 -15.27
CA ASN A 286 81.56 -7.94 -15.27
C ASN A 286 81.78 -7.18 -16.58
N LYS A 287 81.40 -7.76 -17.74
CA LYS A 287 81.36 -7.05 -19.04
C LYS A 287 80.39 -5.87 -19.03
N ARG A 288 79.20 -6.01 -18.41
CA ARG A 288 78.23 -4.90 -18.28
C ARG A 288 78.76 -3.79 -17.36
N LEU A 289 79.34 -4.15 -16.23
CA LEU A 289 79.92 -3.19 -15.28
C LEU A 289 81.11 -2.44 -15.89
N THR A 290 82.00 -3.13 -16.62
CA THR A 290 83.10 -2.49 -17.34
C THR A 290 82.60 -1.57 -18.46
N ALA A 291 81.54 -1.94 -19.19
CA ALA A 291 80.89 -1.08 -20.17
C ALA A 291 80.23 0.16 -19.52
N LEU A 292 79.60 0.01 -18.35
CA LEU A 292 79.05 1.15 -17.59
C LEU A 292 80.16 2.05 -17.04
N ALA A 293 81.26 1.47 -16.54
CA ALA A 293 82.41 2.21 -16.05
C ALA A 293 83.09 3.03 -17.17
N THR A 294 83.23 2.48 -18.37
CA THR A 294 83.75 3.21 -19.54
C THR A 294 82.80 4.32 -19.99
N LYS A 295 81.48 4.05 -20.02
CA LYS A 295 80.47 5.11 -20.26
C LYS A 295 80.53 6.22 -19.21
N ARG A 296 80.70 5.89 -17.92
CA ARG A 296 80.83 6.87 -16.83
C ARG A 296 82.11 7.69 -16.95
N LYS A 297 83.25 7.06 -17.28
CA LYS A 297 84.52 7.76 -17.56
C LYS A 297 84.36 8.73 -18.74
N GLU A 298 83.69 8.31 -19.80
CA GLU A 298 83.41 9.14 -20.98
C GLU A 298 82.45 10.31 -20.67
N GLN A 299 81.43 10.10 -19.83
CA GLN A 299 80.58 11.18 -19.32
C GLN A 299 81.38 12.18 -18.48
N ILE A 300 82.27 11.71 -17.60
CA ILE A 300 83.15 12.58 -16.81
C ILE A 300 84.09 13.36 -17.74
N ARG A 301 84.67 12.72 -18.77
CA ARG A 301 85.51 13.41 -19.77
C ARG A 301 84.75 14.53 -20.47
N ARG A 302 83.53 14.26 -20.96
CA ARG A 302 82.66 15.28 -21.58
C ARG A 302 82.30 16.40 -20.60
N GLY A 303 81.98 16.05 -19.36
CA GLY A 303 81.73 17.03 -18.30
C GLY A 303 82.96 17.89 -18.00
N MET A 304 84.17 17.31 -17.97
CA MET A 304 85.42 18.06 -17.81
C MET A 304 85.69 18.98 -18.99
N GLU A 305 85.42 18.55 -20.22
CA GLU A 305 85.54 19.39 -21.42
C GLU A 305 84.54 20.55 -21.42
N GLU A 306 83.32 20.32 -20.95
CA GLU A 306 82.31 21.36 -20.79
C GLU A 306 82.65 22.34 -19.68
N VAL A 307 83.17 21.85 -18.54
CA VAL A 307 83.74 22.69 -17.48
C VAL A 307 84.91 23.51 -18.02
N ALA A 308 85.83 22.92 -18.78
CA ALA A 308 86.95 23.64 -19.40
C ALA A 308 86.48 24.71 -20.40
N ARG A 309 85.42 24.44 -21.17
CA ARG A 309 84.79 25.43 -22.06
C ARG A 309 84.13 26.55 -21.25
N LEU A 310 83.39 26.21 -20.20
CA LEU A 310 82.75 27.18 -19.32
C LEU A 310 83.78 28.03 -18.56
N THR A 311 84.89 27.46 -18.09
CA THR A 311 85.98 28.23 -17.48
C THR A 311 86.69 29.13 -18.49
N SER A 312 86.86 28.71 -19.75
CA SER A 312 87.37 29.61 -20.79
C SER A 312 86.41 30.77 -21.09
N VAL A 313 85.10 30.52 -21.16
CA VAL A 313 84.08 31.57 -21.30
C VAL A 313 84.03 32.47 -20.06
N ASN A 314 84.11 31.89 -18.85
CA ASN A 314 84.17 32.65 -17.61
C ASN A 314 85.43 33.50 -17.54
N ASN A 315 86.59 32.99 -17.96
CA ASN A 315 87.82 33.77 -18.04
C ASN A 315 87.69 34.90 -19.08
N ALA A 316 87.08 34.66 -20.23
CA ALA A 316 86.81 35.71 -21.21
C ALA A 316 85.80 36.76 -20.70
N LEU A 317 84.81 36.34 -19.91
CA LEU A 317 83.87 37.23 -19.22
C LEU A 317 84.55 37.97 -18.08
N GLU A 318 85.39 37.32 -17.29
CA GLU A 318 86.22 37.91 -16.24
C GLU A 318 87.21 38.89 -16.84
N ASP A 319 87.81 38.62 -18.00
CA ASP A 319 88.68 39.57 -18.69
C ASP A 319 87.88 40.76 -19.24
N ARG A 320 86.64 40.55 -19.70
CA ARG A 320 85.72 41.65 -20.03
C ARG A 320 85.28 42.43 -18.80
N ILE A 321 85.08 41.77 -17.65
CA ILE A 321 84.75 42.39 -16.38
C ILE A 321 85.98 43.12 -15.84
N ARG A 322 87.19 42.57 -15.94
CA ARG A 322 88.49 43.16 -15.60
C ARG A 322 88.84 44.31 -16.53
N GLN A 323 88.46 44.29 -17.80
CA GLN A 323 88.56 45.45 -18.69
C GLN A 323 87.50 46.52 -18.36
N ARG A 324 86.36 46.14 -17.79
CA ARG A 324 85.35 47.07 -17.24
C ARG A 324 85.75 47.60 -15.85
N SER A 325 86.40 46.82 -15.00
CA SER A 325 86.84 47.19 -13.66
C SER A 325 88.28 47.74 -13.63
N ALA A 326 89.10 47.57 -14.67
CA ALA A 326 90.34 48.33 -14.89
C ALA A 326 90.07 49.78 -15.36
N LYS A 327 88.80 50.14 -15.57
CA LYS A 327 88.34 51.55 -15.61
C LYS A 327 87.89 52.07 -14.24
N ASP A 328 87.72 51.21 -13.24
CA ASP A 328 87.26 51.54 -11.89
C ASP A 328 88.13 50.82 -10.83
N THR A 329 89.32 51.39 -10.56
CA THR A 329 90.03 51.39 -9.27
C THR A 329 90.31 50.06 -8.52
N THR A 330 91.60 49.67 -8.57
CA THR A 330 92.55 49.43 -7.43
C THR A 330 92.18 48.58 -6.19
N ALA A 331 93.12 47.68 -5.84
CA ALA A 331 93.42 47.05 -4.53
C ALA A 331 92.42 45.97 -4.03
N GLU A 332 92.76 44.87 -3.35
CA GLU A 332 93.97 44.35 -2.70
C GLU A 332 93.72 42.85 -2.35
N ALA A 333 94.79 42.10 -2.04
CA ALA A 333 94.99 41.02 -1.04
C ALA A 333 93.78 40.25 -0.42
N ALA A 334 93.84 39.00 0.07
CA ALA A 334 94.79 37.90 0.19
C ALA A 334 94.07 36.72 0.92
N ASP A 335 94.70 35.54 0.91
CA ASP A 335 94.81 34.55 2.01
C ASP A 335 93.71 33.50 2.35
N GLY A 336 94.17 32.29 2.75
CA GLY A 336 93.51 31.52 3.83
C GLY A 336 93.03 30.05 3.69
N ILE A 337 93.89 29.07 4.07
CA ILE A 337 93.67 27.98 5.08
C ILE A 337 92.80 26.70 4.81
N LYS A 338 93.51 25.55 4.92
CA LYS A 338 93.27 24.16 5.46
C LYS A 338 91.87 23.69 5.96
N THR A 339 91.56 22.37 5.80
CA THR A 339 91.37 21.38 6.90
C THR A 339 90.98 19.95 6.44
N GLU A 340 91.35 18.96 7.26
CA GLU A 340 91.13 17.51 7.19
C GLU A 340 89.75 17.06 7.73
N LYS A 341 89.25 15.85 7.38
CA LYS A 341 88.85 14.77 8.34
C LYS A 341 88.22 13.52 7.69
N LYS A 342 88.15 12.47 8.50
CA LYS A 342 88.14 11.02 8.21
C LYS A 342 87.04 10.32 9.03
N VAL A 343 86.25 9.40 8.42
CA VAL A 343 85.75 8.05 8.89
C VAL A 343 84.51 7.90 9.83
N VAL A 344 83.86 6.71 9.67
CA VAL A 344 82.92 5.89 10.51
C VAL A 344 81.40 6.20 10.34
N VAL A 345 80.50 5.33 9.84
CA VAL A 345 79.91 4.01 10.24
C VAL A 345 79.01 4.06 11.50
N GLY A 346 77.78 3.53 11.42
CA GLY A 346 77.02 3.02 12.59
C GLY A 346 75.55 3.44 12.76
N ASP A 347 74.66 2.62 12.21
CA ASP A 347 73.44 1.98 12.75
C ASP A 347 72.55 2.57 13.89
N ALA A 348 71.27 2.16 13.82
CA ALA A 348 70.29 1.87 14.91
C ALA A 348 69.01 2.73 15.09
N THR A 349 67.89 2.09 14.67
CA THR A 349 66.56 1.93 15.34
C THR A 349 65.42 2.97 15.27
N PRO A 350 64.14 2.53 15.09
CA PRO A 350 62.94 3.36 14.83
C PRO A 350 61.99 3.51 16.05
N PRO A 351 60.95 4.38 16.00
CA PRO A 351 59.91 4.47 17.02
C PRO A 351 58.70 3.55 16.73
N ILE A 352 58.13 3.00 17.80
CA ILE A 352 56.96 2.09 17.88
C ILE A 352 55.66 2.86 17.55
N PRO A 353 54.66 2.28 16.83
CA PRO A 353 53.45 3.02 16.46
C PRO A 353 52.18 2.56 17.20
N ALA A 354 51.40 3.54 17.70
CA ALA A 354 50.09 3.38 18.34
C ALA A 354 48.95 3.24 17.29
N VAL A 355 49.00 2.18 16.47
CA VAL A 355 48.22 2.10 15.21
C VAL A 355 46.81 1.49 15.35
N ASP A 356 46.46 0.86 16.46
CA ASP A 356 45.26 0.00 16.50
C ASP A 356 44.02 0.56 17.22
N VAL A 357 44.10 1.72 17.92
CA VAL A 357 42.98 2.21 18.75
C VAL A 357 42.00 3.09 17.97
N LEU A 358 42.50 3.91 17.05
CA LEU A 358 41.69 4.79 16.19
C LEU A 358 40.69 4.04 15.28
N PRO A 359 41.07 2.95 14.57
CA PRO A 359 40.12 2.27 13.68
C PRO A 359 38.97 1.60 14.42
N ILE A 360 39.17 1.18 15.67
CA ILE A 360 38.10 0.55 16.48
C ILE A 360 37.07 1.60 16.94
N ALA A 361 37.53 2.80 17.31
CA ALA A 361 36.65 3.89 17.73
C ALA A 361 35.78 4.42 16.57
N GLU A 362 36.35 4.56 15.38
CA GLU A 362 35.62 4.97 14.16
C GLU A 362 34.57 3.93 13.77
N GLU A 363 34.90 2.64 13.88
CA GLU A 363 34.00 1.53 13.59
C GLU A 363 32.82 1.46 14.57
N ILE A 364 33.04 1.76 15.87
CA ILE A 364 31.96 1.87 16.87
C ILE A 364 30.97 2.98 16.52
N GLU A 365 31.47 4.17 16.14
CA GLU A 365 30.61 5.29 15.75
C GLU A 365 29.84 5.00 14.45
N ARG A 366 30.45 4.29 13.50
CA ARG A 366 29.75 3.84 12.29
C ARG A 366 28.55 2.96 12.63
N LEU A 367 28.74 1.94 13.48
CA LEU A 367 27.66 1.03 13.87
C LEU A 367 26.56 1.73 14.68
N ARG A 368 26.91 2.73 15.50
CA ARG A 368 25.92 3.57 16.21
C ARG A 368 25.08 4.41 15.24
N CYS A 369 25.69 4.94 14.19
CA CYS A 369 24.98 5.67 13.16
C CYS A 369 24.05 4.76 12.35
N GLU A 370 24.52 3.56 11.99
CA GLU A 370 23.74 2.55 11.28
C GLU A 370 22.52 2.09 12.10
N ARG A 371 22.72 1.83 13.41
CA ARG A 371 21.64 1.53 14.35
C ARG A 371 20.57 2.63 14.39
N ARG A 372 20.97 3.90 14.47
CA ARG A 372 20.03 5.04 14.46
C ARG A 372 19.27 5.11 13.13
N ALA A 373 19.97 4.97 12.01
CA ALA A 373 19.37 4.99 10.67
C ALA A 373 18.34 3.88 10.48
N ILE A 374 18.57 2.68 11.03
CA ILE A 374 17.63 1.56 10.95
C ILE A 374 16.40 1.80 11.82
N LEU A 375 16.57 2.30 13.05
CA LEU A 375 15.45 2.58 13.94
C LEU A 375 14.58 3.75 13.46
N GLU A 376 15.19 4.81 12.94
CA GLU A 376 14.48 6.00 12.46
C GLU A 376 13.94 5.81 11.03
N GLY A 377 14.67 5.11 10.17
CA GLY A 377 14.33 4.90 8.76
C GLY A 377 13.33 3.77 8.50
N SER A 378 13.10 2.88 9.46
CA SER A 378 12.18 1.75 9.30
C SER A 378 10.71 2.09 9.54
N ALA A 379 10.37 3.35 9.85
CA ALA A 379 8.99 3.80 10.12
C ALA A 379 8.25 2.93 11.17
N GLY A 380 8.98 2.35 12.12
CA GLY A 380 8.44 1.48 13.16
C GLY A 380 8.38 -0.01 12.80
N ALA A 381 8.90 -0.42 11.64
CA ALA A 381 8.99 -1.84 11.27
C ALA A 381 10.08 -2.60 12.04
N LEU A 382 11.10 -1.90 12.54
CA LEU A 382 12.16 -2.46 13.39
C LEU A 382 12.19 -1.69 14.71
N ASP A 383 11.93 -2.39 15.80
CA ASP A 383 11.98 -1.87 17.16
C ASP A 383 13.32 -2.16 17.83
N LYS A 384 13.50 -1.68 19.06
CA LYS A 384 14.75 -1.87 19.82
C LYS A 384 15.04 -3.34 20.12
N ASP A 385 14.02 -4.19 20.08
CA ASP A 385 14.11 -5.62 20.41
C ASP A 385 14.30 -6.49 19.15
N SER A 386 14.27 -5.89 17.96
CA SER A 386 14.53 -6.58 16.69
C SER A 386 15.90 -7.26 16.67
N ASP A 387 15.96 -8.47 16.11
CA ASP A 387 17.19 -9.27 15.99
C ASP A 387 18.34 -8.50 15.31
N VAL A 388 18.03 -7.67 14.32
CA VAL A 388 19.03 -6.85 13.61
C VAL A 388 19.65 -5.81 14.55
N VAL A 389 18.83 -5.14 15.36
CA VAL A 389 19.28 -4.13 16.33
C VAL A 389 20.05 -4.79 17.47
N ARG A 390 19.60 -5.97 17.94
CA ARG A 390 20.34 -6.79 18.92
C ARG A 390 21.72 -7.22 18.42
N CYS A 391 21.84 -7.63 17.15
CA CYS A 391 23.12 -8.00 16.56
C CYS A 391 24.09 -6.81 16.47
N LEU A 392 23.59 -5.63 16.11
CA LEU A 392 24.38 -4.40 16.11
C LEU A 392 24.81 -4.01 17.53
N ASP A 393 23.91 -4.09 18.51
CA ASP A 393 24.21 -3.78 19.92
C ASP A 393 25.24 -4.76 20.50
N ALA A 394 25.14 -6.05 20.19
CA ALA A 394 26.13 -7.06 20.58
C ALA A 394 27.51 -6.77 19.95
N ARG A 395 27.55 -6.34 18.68
CA ARG A 395 28.81 -6.02 17.99
C ARG A 395 29.45 -4.73 18.51
N ILE A 396 28.64 -3.71 18.79
CA ILE A 396 29.10 -2.46 19.44
C ILE A 396 29.71 -2.78 20.80
N ASN A 397 29.07 -3.64 21.60
CA ASN A 397 29.58 -4.03 22.91
C ASN A 397 30.88 -4.86 22.82
N ASP A 398 30.98 -5.81 21.90
CA ASP A 398 32.22 -6.58 21.63
C ASP A 398 33.40 -5.64 21.27
N MET A 399 33.15 -4.61 20.46
CA MET A 399 34.21 -3.64 20.11
C MET A 399 34.55 -2.68 21.26
N LEU A 400 33.57 -2.28 22.08
CA LEU A 400 33.82 -1.52 23.30
C LEU A 400 34.62 -2.32 24.33
N GLU A 401 34.33 -3.62 24.48
CA GLU A 401 35.10 -4.53 25.34
C GLU A 401 36.53 -4.70 24.84
N ARG A 402 36.75 -4.80 23.52
CA ARG A 402 38.11 -4.82 22.94
C ARG A 402 38.87 -3.52 23.15
N LEU A 403 38.17 -2.38 23.14
CA LEU A 403 38.76 -1.07 23.35
C LEU A 403 39.10 -0.85 24.84
N ASN A 404 38.22 -1.28 25.75
CA ASN A 404 38.43 -1.22 27.20
C ASN A 404 39.47 -2.26 27.68
N GLY A 405 39.52 -3.44 27.07
CA GLY A 405 40.53 -4.48 27.33
C GLY A 405 41.92 -4.14 26.79
N ARG A 406 42.06 -3.08 25.97
CA ARG A 406 43.34 -2.52 25.52
C ARG A 406 43.75 -1.23 26.25
N GLY A 407 43.00 -0.82 27.28
CA GLY A 407 43.37 0.27 28.20
C GLY A 407 44.55 -0.12 29.10
N PRO A 408 45.35 0.87 29.58
CA PRO A 408 46.76 0.67 29.92
C PRO A 408 46.94 -0.28 31.10
N SER A 409 47.76 -1.32 30.89
CA SER A 409 48.47 -1.95 31.99
C SER A 409 49.31 -0.87 32.68
N LEU A 410 48.86 -0.45 33.87
CA LEU A 410 49.69 0.26 34.84
C LEU A 410 50.94 -0.56 35.19
#